data_AF-A0A9E4KLT0-F1
#
_entry.id   AF-A0A9E4KLT0-F1
#
_cell.length_a   1.000
_cell.length_b   1.000
_cell.length_c   1.000
_cell.angle_alpha   90.00
_cell.angle_beta   90.00
_cell.angle_gamma   90.00
#
_symmetry.space_group_name_H-M   'P 1'
#
loop_
_entity.id
_entity.type
_entity.pdbx_description
1 polymer ?
#
loop_
_entity_poly.entity_id
_entity_poly.type
_entity_poly.pdbx_seq_one_letter_code
_entity_poly.pdbx_strand_id
1 'polypeptide(L)' 'MTTITTVTSRELNQSVGRAKRAARSGPVFITHRGRPAHVLLSIEDYRRLAGQRRSLAESRRA' A
#
# COMPACT_ATOMS: atom_id res chain seq x y z
N MET A 1 2.27 9.60 13.15
CA MET A 1 1.60 9.89 11.86
C MET A 1 2.05 8.85 10.86
N THR A 2 1.13 8.23 10.14
CA THR A 2 1.44 7.41 8.95
C THR A 2 1.83 8.32 7.80
N THR A 3 2.98 8.06 7.17
CA THR A 3 3.47 8.86 6.03
C THR A 3 3.03 8.20 4.73
N ILE A 4 2.20 8.88 3.95
CA ILE A 4 1.88 8.46 2.58
C ILE A 4 3.01 8.92 1.66
N THR A 5 3.63 7.98 0.96
CA THR A 5 4.66 8.28 -0.03
C THR A 5 4.11 8.01 -1.42
N THR A 6 4.41 8.87 -2.38
CA THR A 6 4.10 8.63 -3.79
C THR A 6 5.39 8.55 -4.59
N VAL A 7 5.50 7.54 -5.43
CA VAL A 7 6.61 7.34 -6.38
C VAL A 7 6.06 7.03 -7.76
N THR A 8 6.86 7.27 -8.78
CA THR A 8 6.61 6.78 -10.13
C THR A 8 7.03 5.32 -10.28
N SER A 9 6.49 4.65 -11.29
CA SER A 9 6.96 3.31 -11.68
C SER A 9 8.46 3.29 -11.99
N ARG A 10 9.00 4.39 -12.53
CA ARG A 10 10.43 4.53 -12.83
C ARG A 10 11.27 4.59 -11.56
N GLU A 11 10.89 5.42 -10.59
CA GLU A 11 11.59 5.53 -9.30
C GLU A 11 11.53 4.23 -8.50
N LEU A 12 10.41 3.52 -8.55
CA LEU A 12 10.30 2.18 -7.95
C LEU A 12 11.34 1.24 -8.56
N ASN A 13 11.40 1.15 -9.90
CA ASN A 13 12.33 0.26 -10.59
C ASN A 13 13.79 0.61 -10.32
N GLN A 14 14.11 1.90 -10.19
CA GLN A 14 15.46 2.36 -9.85
C GLN A 14 15.81 2.15 -8.37
N SER A 15 14.83 2.03 -7.47
CA SER A 15 15.07 2.07 -6.02
C SER A 15 14.03 1.27 -5.23
N VAL A 16 13.86 -0.01 -5.57
CA VAL A 16 12.91 -0.91 -4.90
C VAL A 16 13.15 -0.97 -3.38
N GLY A 17 14.41 -0.99 -2.94
CA GLY A 17 14.76 -1.02 -1.52
C GLY A 17 14.28 0.22 -0.74
N ARG A 18 14.28 1.40 -1.37
CA ARG A 18 13.77 2.64 -0.77
C ARG A 18 12.25 2.57 -0.62
N ALA A 19 11.54 2.11 -1.66
CA ALA A 19 10.09 1.94 -1.62
C ALA A 19 9.66 0.94 -0.54
N LYS A 20 10.36 -0.20 -0.41
CA LYS A 20 10.11 -1.17 0.68
C LYS A 20 10.32 -0.56 2.07
N ARG A 21 11.38 0.25 2.25
CA ARG A 21 11.63 0.93 3.53
C ARG A 21 10.54 1.95 3.86
N ALA A 22 10.10 2.72 2.88
CA ALA A 22 9.00 3.67 3.02
C ALA A 22 7.67 2.98 3.35
N ALA A 23 7.43 1.79 2.78
CA ALA A 23 6.25 0.96 3.05
C ALA A 23 6.13 0.50 4.52
N ARG A 24 7.20 0.61 5.33
CA ARG A 24 7.16 0.36 6.78
C ARG A 24 6.57 1.52 7.57
N SER A 25 6.50 2.72 6.98
CA SER A 25 5.99 3.94 7.62
C SER A 25 4.59 4.32 7.13
N GLY A 26 4.09 3.66 6.08
CA GLY A 26 2.77 3.89 5.49
C GLY A 26 2.70 3.41 4.04
N PRO A 27 1.54 3.51 3.39
CA PRO A 27 1.36 3.08 2.01
C PRO A 27 2.24 3.87 1.04
N VAL A 28 2.80 3.18 0.05
CA VAL A 28 3.51 3.80 -1.07
C VAL A 28 2.66 3.69 -2.33
N PHE A 29 2.16 4.82 -2.82
CA PHE A 29 1.42 4.89 -4.08
C PHE A 29 2.40 4.91 -5.25
N ILE A 30 2.16 4.03 -6.22
CA ILE A 30 2.98 3.91 -7.42
C ILE A 30 2.17 4.47 -8.58
N THR A 31 2.70 5.48 -9.24
CA THR A 31 2.06 6.15 -10.36
C THR A 31 2.56 5.65 -11.71
N HIS A 32 1.67 5.67 -12.69
CA HIS A 32 1.97 5.52 -14.10
C HIS A 32 1.28 6.67 -14.87
N ARG A 33 2.05 7.39 -15.70
CA ARG A 33 1.55 8.57 -16.45
C ARG A 33 0.78 9.57 -15.57
N GLY A 34 1.30 9.86 -14.37
CA GLY A 34 0.73 10.83 -13.43
C GLY A 34 -0.47 10.34 -12.62
N ARG A 35 -0.92 9.09 -12.78
CA ARG A 35 -2.07 8.54 -12.03
C ARG A 35 -1.64 7.37 -11.14
N PRO A 36 -2.15 7.27 -9.90
CA PRO A 36 -1.94 6.09 -9.08
C PRO A 36 -2.44 4.84 -9.81
N ALA A 37 -1.58 3.82 -9.88
CA ALA A 37 -1.90 2.56 -10.54
C ALA A 37 -1.80 1.38 -9.56
N HIS A 38 -0.85 1.44 -8.62
CA HIS A 38 -0.63 0.39 -7.63
C HIS A 38 -0.30 1.00 -6.26
N VAL A 39 -0.40 0.19 -5.21
CA VAL A 39 0.04 0.54 -3.86
C VAL A 39 0.93 -0.58 -3.32
N LEU A 40 2.06 -0.22 -2.74
CA LEU A 40 2.90 -1.13 -1.97
C LEU A 40 2.61 -0.94 -0.48
N LEU A 41 2.39 -2.06 0.21
CA LEU A 41 2.15 -2.13 1.65
C LEU A 41 3.15 -3.08 2.30
N SER A 42 3.38 -2.90 3.60
CA SER A 42 3.93 -3.98 4.41
C SER A 42 2.95 -5.18 4.42
N ILE A 43 3.47 -6.39 4.60
CA ILE A 43 2.61 -7.58 4.69
C ILE A 43 1.68 -7.52 5.91
N GLU A 44 2.09 -6.86 6.99
CA GLU A 44 1.27 -6.62 8.18
C GLU A 44 0.07 -5.71 7.85
N ASP A 45 0.32 -4.57 7.21
CA ASP A 45 -0.73 -3.64 6.78
C ASP A 45 -1.72 -4.30 5.85
N TYR A 46 -1.22 -5.07 4.88
CA TYR A 46 -2.08 -5.83 3.97
C TYR A 46 -2.95 -6.83 4.73
N ARG A 47 -2.38 -7.60 5.67
CA ARG A 47 -3.14 -8.58 6.46
C ARG A 47 -4.20 -7.90 7.34
N ARG A 48 -3.88 -6.78 7.98
CA ARG A 48 -4.84 -5.97 8.75
C ARG A 48 -6.00 -5.49 7.88
N LEU A 49 -5.69 -4.94 6.71
CA LEU A 49 -6.70 -4.46 5.76
C LEU A 49 -7.56 -5.60 5.19
N ALA A 50 -6.95 -6.73 4.83
CA ALA A 50 -7.64 -7.90 4.32
C ALA A 50 -8.51 -8.57 5.40
N GLY A 51 -8.04 -8.60 6.66
CA GLY A 51 -8.78 -9.12 7.82
C GLY A 51 -10.00 -8.27 8.16
N GLN A 52 -9.87 -6.94 8.16
CA GLN A 52 -11.00 -6.01 8.31
C GLN A 52 -12.07 -6.19 7.23
N ARG A 53 -11.67 -6.59 6.02
CA ARG A 53 -12.61 -6.86 4.93
C ARG A 53 -13.45 -8.12 5.17
N ARG A 54 -12.92 -9.13 5.87
CA ARG A 54 -13.68 -10.33 6.26
C ARG A 54 -14.71 -10.01 7.34
N SER A 55 -14.32 -9.27 8.38
CA SER A 55 -15.24 -8.93 9.47
C SER A 55 -16.45 -8.12 8.98
N LEU A 56 -16.25 -7.16 8.07
CA LEU A 56 -17.36 -6.40 7.46
C LEU A 56 -18.31 -7.25 6.60
N ALA A 57 -17.79 -8.28 5.93
CA ALA A 57 -18.60 -9.18 5.13
C ALA A 57 -19.40 -10.15 6.01
N GLU A 58 -18.85 -10.56 7.15
CA GLU A 58 -19.53 -11.42 8.14
C GLU A 58 -20.60 -10.67 8.92
N SER A 59 -20.35 -9.42 9.34
CA SER A 59 -21.33 -8.60 10.08
C SER A 59 -22.58 -8.22 9.27
N ARG A 60 -22.58 -8.40 7.95
CA ARG A 60 -23.75 -8.16 7.08
C ARG A 60 -24.61 -9.42 6.84
N ARG A 61 -24.26 -10.56 7.45
CA ARG A 61 -25.02 -11.82 7.36
C ARG A 61 -25.84 -12.16 8.61
N ALA A 62 -25.98 -11.21 9.54
CA ALA A 62 -26.83 -11.34 10.73
C ALA A 62 -28.07 -10.45 10.61
#